data_AF-A0A952UXW3-F1
#
_entry.id   AF-A0A952UXW3-F1
#
_cell.length_a   1.000
_cell.length_b   1.000
_cell.length_c   1.000
_cell.angle_alpha   90.00
_cell.angle_beta   90.00
_cell.angle_gamma   90.00
#
_symmetry.space_group_name_H-M   'P 1'
#
loop_
_entity.id
_entity.type
_entity.pdbx_description
1 polymer ?
#
loop_
_entity_poly.entity_id
_entity_poly.type
_entity_poly.pdbx_seq_one_letter_code
_entity_poly.pdbx_strand_id
1 'polypeptide(L)'
;MPSEAALHAGLVRSLEDAVTSDAARALATTTLGVIRSPDSLEASIRVADGQVRGGRMMIERAPAELGRAIARSLGVPRLEACERVIEATEALSLPLIVGWDVASRSPLAKLYANASDAGEALRAELARRLGYESQRFDPESSDVGTPQVAGRAAWATSPPHVVGLNAHQDGAQVIKLYHQHRARPEIAVTLPSALRELTGASGWVVSHDLTPTGLALRAVFAATRHQNQEALEAACGELTGQPFSALAAHFPFPVDTLRQLGWSPRGVTLYAKPAGTAHPVHALEPAAVFSAGAVEVGLFIEPSEHTPRAYLRTRAHALSFRARSAEESPTLLAQLGAWAAARVSEWEALPGRAASPDLSEPPAPWRRLPSTSK
;
A
#
# COMPACT_ATOMS: atom_id res chain seq x y z
N MET A 1 8.27 11.95 17.92
CA MET A 1 7.83 10.54 17.78
C MET A 1 7.16 10.11 19.07
N PRO A 2 6.04 9.36 19.02
CA PRO A 2 5.39 8.80 20.20
C PRO A 2 6.32 7.91 21.02
N SER A 3 6.13 7.89 22.34
CA SER A 3 6.81 6.92 23.20
C SER A 3 6.28 5.50 22.95
N GLU A 4 7.09 4.49 23.25
CA GLU A 4 6.66 3.08 23.18
C GLU A 4 5.39 2.83 24.00
N ALA A 5 5.29 3.43 25.19
CA ALA A 5 4.10 3.35 26.04
C ALA A 5 2.84 3.94 25.35
N ALA A 6 2.98 5.04 24.61
CA ALA A 6 1.87 5.63 23.87
C ALA A 6 1.44 4.74 22.69
N LEU A 7 2.40 4.13 21.99
CA LEU A 7 2.11 3.15 20.93
C LEU A 7 1.42 1.91 21.50
N HIS A 8 1.90 1.38 22.62
CA HIS A 8 1.33 0.22 23.30
C HIS A 8 -0.13 0.49 23.69
N ALA A 9 -0.38 1.59 24.39
CA ALA A 9 -1.72 1.99 24.80
C ALA A 9 -2.65 2.18 23.59
N GLY A 10 -2.14 2.70 22.48
CA GLY A 10 -2.89 2.84 21.23
C GLY A 10 -3.28 1.51 20.59
N LEU A 11 -2.34 0.57 20.51
CA LEU A 11 -2.59 -0.77 19.98
C LEU A 11 -3.63 -1.51 20.84
N VAL A 12 -3.52 -1.42 22.17
CA VAL A 12 -4.51 -1.99 23.08
C VAL A 12 -5.90 -1.42 22.81
N ARG A 13 -6.05 -0.09 22.81
CA ARG A 13 -7.34 0.58 22.50
C ARG A 13 -7.93 0.14 21.17
N SER A 14 -7.10 -0.10 20.15
CA SER A 14 -7.58 -0.55 18.84
C SER A 14 -8.12 -1.98 18.80
N LEU A 15 -8.02 -2.72 19.92
CA LEU A 15 -8.41 -4.12 20.06
C LEU A 15 -9.46 -4.35 21.17
N GLU A 16 -9.66 -3.39 22.07
CA GLU A 16 -10.49 -3.54 23.29
C GLU A 16 -11.94 -3.95 23.01
N ASP A 17 -12.51 -3.55 21.87
CA ASP A 17 -13.87 -3.91 21.47
C ASP A 17 -14.00 -5.33 20.89
N ALA A 18 -12.87 -5.99 20.58
CA ALA A 18 -12.85 -7.27 19.86
C ALA A 18 -12.33 -8.45 20.68
N VAL A 19 -11.48 -8.19 21.68
CA VAL A 19 -10.83 -9.24 22.48
C VAL A 19 -10.78 -8.83 23.95
N THR A 20 -10.49 -9.78 24.84
CA THR A 20 -10.31 -9.47 26.26
C THR A 20 -9.14 -8.51 26.46
N SER A 21 -9.17 -7.71 27.52
CA SER A 21 -8.10 -6.74 27.81
C SER A 21 -6.72 -7.40 27.92
N ASP A 22 -6.63 -8.61 28.47
CA ASP A 22 -5.37 -9.34 28.57
C ASP A 22 -4.86 -9.78 27.19
N ALA A 23 -5.76 -10.25 26.31
CA ALA A 23 -5.40 -10.61 24.94
C ALA A 23 -4.97 -9.38 24.13
N ALA A 24 -5.65 -8.24 24.30
CA ALA A 24 -5.27 -6.98 23.66
C ALA A 24 -3.88 -6.51 24.11
N ARG A 25 -3.59 -6.55 25.43
CA ARG A 25 -2.27 -6.21 25.99
C ARG A 25 -1.18 -7.16 25.48
N ALA A 26 -1.43 -8.47 25.48
CA ALA A 26 -0.48 -9.46 25.00
C ALA A 26 -0.16 -9.27 23.50
N LEU A 27 -1.18 -9.01 22.68
CA LEU A 27 -1.00 -8.78 21.25
C LEU A 27 -0.28 -7.45 20.96
N ALA A 28 -0.59 -6.39 21.71
CA ALA A 28 0.12 -5.11 21.62
C ALA A 28 1.61 -5.27 21.98
N THR A 29 1.93 -5.96 23.08
CA THR A 29 3.32 -6.26 23.48
C THR A 29 4.02 -7.09 22.42
N THR A 30 3.37 -8.14 21.90
CA THR A 30 3.94 -8.98 20.84
C THR A 30 4.22 -8.16 19.59
N THR A 31 3.29 -7.29 19.19
CA THR A 31 3.44 -6.41 18.02
C THR A 31 4.64 -5.49 18.17
N LEU A 32 4.75 -4.78 19.30
CA LEU A 32 5.88 -3.89 19.55
C LEU A 32 7.22 -4.62 19.67
N GLY A 33 7.22 -5.85 20.20
CA GLY A 33 8.42 -6.67 20.31
C GLY A 33 8.97 -7.19 18.97
N VAL A 34 8.18 -7.18 17.90
CA VAL A 34 8.60 -7.71 16.57
C VAL A 34 8.75 -6.65 15.50
N ILE A 35 8.11 -5.47 15.63
CA ILE A 35 8.31 -4.39 14.67
C ILE A 35 9.70 -3.79 14.81
N ARG A 36 10.32 -3.44 13.69
CA ARG A 36 11.67 -2.84 13.68
C ARG A 36 11.66 -1.35 13.98
N SER A 37 10.56 -0.69 13.66
CA SER A 37 10.40 0.76 13.74
C SER A 37 8.92 1.13 13.83
N PRO A 38 8.57 2.22 14.55
CA PRO A 38 7.20 2.74 14.58
C PRO A 38 6.62 3.10 13.20
N ASP A 39 7.45 3.36 12.19
CA ASP A 39 7.02 3.62 10.81
C ASP A 39 6.36 2.43 10.11
N SER A 40 6.52 1.23 10.67
CA SER A 40 5.88 0.00 10.17
C SER A 40 4.40 -0.07 10.56
N LEU A 41 3.96 0.77 11.51
CA LEU A 41 2.56 0.86 11.90
C LEU A 41 1.82 1.84 11.00
N GLU A 42 0.65 1.43 10.52
CA GLU A 42 -0.31 2.29 9.88
C GLU A 42 -1.70 2.01 10.43
N ALA A 43 -2.39 3.07 10.84
CA ALA A 43 -3.75 3.01 11.30
C ALA A 43 -4.69 3.56 10.22
N SER A 44 -5.92 3.08 10.23
CA SER A 44 -7.00 3.74 9.48
C SER A 44 -8.29 3.80 10.26
N ILE A 45 -9.07 4.84 9.98
CA ILE A 45 -10.44 5.00 10.45
C ILE A 45 -11.36 5.11 9.25
N ARG A 46 -12.63 4.69 9.40
CA ARG A 46 -13.66 4.90 8.39
C ARG A 46 -14.62 5.98 8.86
N VAL A 47 -15.00 6.90 7.99
CA VAL A 47 -16.06 7.88 8.24
C VAL A 47 -17.21 7.61 7.28
N ALA A 48 -18.39 7.40 7.84
CA ALA A 48 -19.62 7.19 7.09
C ALA A 48 -20.78 7.86 7.83
N ASP A 49 -21.62 8.60 7.10
CA ASP A 49 -22.75 9.35 7.67
C ASP A 49 -22.31 10.33 8.78
N GLY A 50 -21.14 10.95 8.60
CA GLY A 50 -20.52 11.86 9.58
C GLY A 50 -20.00 11.18 10.85
N GLN A 51 -20.08 9.85 10.96
CA GLN A 51 -19.66 9.09 12.13
C GLN A 51 -18.38 8.30 11.85
N VAL A 52 -17.48 8.33 12.83
CA VAL A 52 -16.27 7.50 12.81
C VAL A 52 -16.64 6.07 13.16
N ARG A 53 -16.22 5.13 12.33
CA ARG A 53 -16.41 3.68 12.50
C ARG A 53 -15.05 3.01 12.64
N GLY A 54 -14.73 2.67 13.90
CA GLY A 54 -13.70 1.75 14.41
C GLY A 54 -12.25 1.88 13.92
N GLY A 55 -11.33 1.39 14.75
CA GLY A 55 -9.90 1.41 14.50
C GLY A 55 -9.44 0.22 13.66
N ARG A 56 -8.69 0.49 12.59
CA ARG A 56 -8.02 -0.53 11.79
C ARG A 56 -6.52 -0.36 11.94
N MET A 57 -5.81 -1.47 12.05
CA MET A 57 -4.36 -1.48 12.10
C MET A 57 -3.79 -2.32 10.97
N MET A 58 -2.70 -1.84 10.40
CA MET A 58 -1.83 -2.53 9.47
C MET A 58 -0.39 -2.43 9.99
N ILE A 59 0.36 -3.52 9.90
CA ILE A 59 1.75 -3.64 10.27
C ILE A 59 2.51 -4.11 9.04
N GLU A 60 3.32 -3.21 8.46
CA GLU A 60 4.14 -3.48 7.30
C GLU A 60 5.36 -4.33 7.65
N ARG A 61 5.81 -5.16 6.68
CA ARG A 61 7.01 -6.01 6.81
C ARG A 61 6.96 -6.91 8.04
N ALA A 62 5.77 -7.37 8.38
CA ALA A 62 5.54 -8.20 9.55
C ALA A 62 6.03 -9.64 9.33
N PRO A 63 6.52 -10.31 10.38
CA PRO A 63 6.78 -11.74 10.32
C PRO A 63 5.46 -12.54 10.24
N ALA A 64 5.51 -13.73 9.64
CA ALA A 64 4.36 -14.63 9.49
C ALA A 64 3.73 -14.98 10.85
N GLU A 65 4.56 -15.15 11.88
CA GLU A 65 4.17 -15.46 13.25
C GLU A 65 3.24 -14.39 13.83
N LEU A 66 3.46 -13.12 13.50
CA LEU A 66 2.60 -12.02 13.94
C LEU A 66 1.22 -12.13 13.29
N GLY A 67 1.16 -12.43 11.98
CA GLY A 67 -0.11 -12.67 11.28
C GLY A 67 -0.92 -13.81 11.90
N ARG A 68 -0.25 -14.94 12.20
CA ARG A 68 -0.86 -16.08 12.89
C ARG A 68 -1.31 -15.73 14.31
N ALA A 69 -0.52 -14.94 15.04
CA ALA A 69 -0.89 -14.48 16.39
C ALA A 69 -2.13 -13.58 16.37
N ILE A 70 -2.21 -12.63 15.43
CA ILE A 70 -3.38 -11.76 15.25
C ILE A 70 -4.63 -12.61 14.96
N ALA A 71 -4.56 -13.54 14.00
CA ALA A 71 -5.69 -14.39 13.66
C ALA A 71 -6.19 -15.20 14.86
N ARG A 72 -5.28 -15.83 15.62
CA ARG A 72 -5.64 -16.57 16.84
C ARG A 72 -6.28 -15.69 17.90
N SER A 73 -5.71 -14.50 18.17
CA SER A 73 -6.24 -13.58 19.18
C SER A 73 -7.65 -13.10 18.84
N LEU A 74 -7.95 -12.91 17.56
CA LEU A 74 -9.29 -12.52 17.06
C LEU A 74 -10.26 -13.71 16.94
N GLY A 75 -9.85 -14.93 17.30
CA GLY A 75 -10.66 -16.13 17.15
C GLY A 75 -10.92 -16.52 15.70
N VAL A 76 -10.12 -16.01 14.76
CA VAL A 76 -10.22 -16.39 13.33
C VAL A 76 -9.70 -17.82 13.17
N PRO A 77 -10.50 -18.74 12.59
CA PRO A 77 -10.06 -20.11 12.37
C PRO A 77 -8.83 -20.15 11.45
N ARG A 78 -8.07 -21.24 11.54
CA ARG A 78 -6.94 -21.44 10.62
C ARG A 78 -7.47 -21.72 9.21
N LEU A 79 -7.40 -20.71 8.34
CA LEU A 79 -7.81 -20.82 6.95
C LEU A 79 -6.62 -21.15 6.05
N GLU A 80 -6.79 -22.10 5.13
CA GLU A 80 -5.77 -22.45 4.13
C GLU A 80 -5.35 -21.23 3.30
N ALA A 81 -6.29 -20.35 2.95
CA ALA A 81 -5.98 -19.15 2.19
C ALA A 81 -5.01 -18.20 2.92
N CYS A 82 -5.08 -18.12 4.26
CA CYS A 82 -4.15 -17.32 5.05
C CYS A 82 -2.72 -17.89 4.92
N GLU A 83 -2.56 -19.21 5.03
CA GLU A 83 -1.26 -19.85 4.90
C GLU A 83 -0.73 -19.72 3.47
N ARG A 84 -1.58 -19.84 2.44
CA ARG A 84 -1.16 -19.61 1.05
C ARG A 84 -0.61 -18.19 0.81
N VAL A 85 -1.20 -17.17 1.44
CA VAL A 85 -0.65 -15.79 1.37
C VAL A 85 0.73 -15.73 2.02
N ILE A 86 0.88 -16.32 3.21
CA ILE A 86 2.16 -16.37 3.93
C ILE A 86 3.22 -17.10 3.10
N GLU A 87 2.93 -18.32 2.66
CA GLU A 87 3.82 -19.16 1.84
C GLU A 87 4.21 -18.47 0.54
N ALA A 88 3.27 -17.79 -0.13
CA ALA A 88 3.57 -17.02 -1.34
C ALA A 88 4.49 -15.83 -1.04
N THR A 89 4.29 -15.12 0.08
CA THR A 89 5.19 -14.02 0.47
C THR A 89 6.60 -14.50 0.78
N GLU A 90 6.74 -15.60 1.52
CA GLU A 90 8.04 -16.18 1.86
C GLU A 90 8.75 -16.69 0.60
N ALA A 91 8.06 -17.48 -0.23
CA ALA A 91 8.64 -18.06 -1.44
C ALA A 91 9.08 -17.02 -2.46
N LEU A 92 8.39 -15.87 -2.52
CA LEU A 92 8.73 -14.78 -3.44
C LEU A 92 9.56 -13.68 -2.78
N SER A 93 9.94 -13.84 -1.51
CA SER A 93 10.63 -12.82 -0.71
C SER A 93 9.93 -11.46 -0.77
N LEU A 94 8.60 -11.47 -0.69
CA LEU A 94 7.76 -10.29 -0.66
C LEU A 94 7.45 -9.89 0.79
N PRO A 95 7.41 -8.58 1.10
CA PRO A 95 6.91 -8.13 2.39
C PRO A 95 5.46 -8.58 2.65
N LEU A 96 5.23 -9.12 3.84
CA LEU A 96 3.90 -9.36 4.38
C LEU A 96 3.42 -8.12 5.14
N ILE A 97 2.19 -7.68 4.89
CA ILE A 97 1.50 -6.72 5.74
C ILE A 97 0.39 -7.46 6.48
N VAL A 98 0.36 -7.38 7.80
CA VAL A 98 -0.67 -8.02 8.64
C VAL A 98 -1.46 -6.97 9.40
N GLY A 99 -2.63 -7.31 9.94
CA GLY A 99 -3.39 -6.35 10.71
C GLY A 99 -4.77 -6.83 11.12
N TRP A 100 -5.60 -5.90 11.55
CA TRP A 100 -6.96 -6.18 11.99
C TRP A 100 -7.96 -5.11 11.53
N ASP A 101 -9.22 -5.50 11.53
CA ASP A 101 -10.38 -4.61 11.43
C ASP A 101 -11.35 -4.99 12.55
N VAL A 102 -11.48 -4.12 13.54
CA VAL A 102 -12.50 -4.28 14.59
C VAL A 102 -13.70 -3.36 14.34
N ALA A 103 -13.66 -2.56 13.27
CA ALA A 103 -14.75 -1.68 12.86
C ALA A 103 -15.85 -2.41 12.08
N SER A 104 -15.58 -3.64 11.63
CA SER A 104 -16.57 -4.50 10.99
C SER A 104 -17.53 -5.13 12.00
N ARG A 105 -18.72 -5.56 11.54
CA ARG A 105 -19.71 -6.25 12.38
C ARG A 105 -19.15 -7.48 13.11
N SER A 106 -18.13 -8.10 12.52
CA SER A 106 -17.32 -9.16 13.13
C SER A 106 -15.86 -8.77 12.96
N PRO A 107 -15.03 -8.86 14.01
CA PRO A 107 -13.59 -8.66 13.90
C PRO A 107 -12.98 -9.57 12.84
N LEU A 108 -11.99 -9.08 12.12
CA LEU A 108 -11.28 -9.86 11.09
C LEU A 108 -9.79 -9.61 11.11
N ALA A 109 -9.04 -10.64 10.73
CA ALA A 109 -7.61 -10.56 10.49
C ALA A 109 -7.35 -10.14 9.02
N LYS A 110 -6.25 -9.42 8.82
CA LYS A 110 -5.80 -8.93 7.52
C LYS A 110 -4.42 -9.51 7.21
N LEU A 111 -4.26 -10.09 6.03
CA LEU A 111 -2.98 -10.58 5.51
C LEU A 111 -2.81 -10.12 4.06
N TYR A 112 -1.72 -9.44 3.76
CA TYR A 112 -1.53 -8.76 2.48
C TYR A 112 -0.12 -9.08 1.96
N ALA A 113 -0.04 -9.67 0.79
CA ALA A 113 1.20 -9.80 0.05
C ALA A 113 1.50 -8.47 -0.64
N ASN A 114 2.60 -7.81 -0.27
CA ASN A 114 2.99 -6.52 -0.83
C ASN A 114 4.05 -6.69 -1.92
N ALA A 115 3.66 -6.49 -3.17
CA ALA A 115 4.50 -6.53 -4.36
C ALA A 115 4.61 -5.13 -5.03
N SER A 116 4.47 -4.05 -4.25
CA SER A 116 4.50 -2.66 -4.76
C SER A 116 5.80 -2.30 -5.45
N ASP A 117 6.92 -2.76 -4.90
CA ASP A 117 8.25 -2.52 -5.46
C ASP A 117 8.67 -3.61 -6.48
N ALA A 118 7.80 -4.59 -6.75
CA ALA A 118 8.12 -5.73 -7.61
C ALA A 118 7.78 -5.48 -9.10
N GLY A 119 8.52 -6.12 -9.99
CA GLY A 119 8.27 -6.17 -11.43
C GLY A 119 7.08 -7.07 -11.78
N GLU A 120 6.58 -6.91 -13.00
CA GLU A 120 5.37 -7.57 -13.50
C GLU A 120 5.41 -9.10 -13.39
N ALA A 121 6.53 -9.72 -13.77
CA ALA A 121 6.69 -11.17 -13.73
C ALA A 121 6.50 -11.75 -12.33
N LEU A 122 7.01 -11.06 -11.31
CA LEU A 122 6.84 -11.51 -9.92
C LEU A 122 5.42 -11.29 -9.41
N ARG A 123 4.78 -10.18 -9.80
CA ARG A 123 3.35 -9.96 -9.47
C ARG A 123 2.46 -11.00 -10.17
N ALA A 124 2.79 -11.41 -11.40
CA ALA A 124 2.10 -12.48 -12.11
C ALA A 124 2.31 -13.84 -11.43
N GLU A 125 3.53 -14.12 -10.97
CA GLU A 125 3.83 -15.33 -10.21
C GLU A 125 3.10 -15.35 -8.85
N LEU A 126 3.02 -14.22 -8.15
CA LEU A 126 2.17 -14.06 -6.97
C LEU A 126 0.70 -14.38 -7.30
N ALA A 127 0.22 -13.90 -8.45
CA ALA A 127 -1.14 -14.15 -8.93
C ALA A 127 -1.44 -15.63 -9.17
N ARG A 128 -0.50 -16.32 -9.82
CA ARG A 128 -0.57 -17.75 -10.03
C ARG A 128 -0.59 -18.52 -8.72
N ARG A 129 0.34 -18.24 -7.80
CA ARG A 129 0.43 -18.96 -6.51
C ARG A 129 -0.82 -18.85 -5.66
N LEU A 130 -1.49 -17.71 -5.75
CA LEU A 130 -2.73 -17.45 -5.02
C LEU A 130 -3.98 -17.87 -5.80
N GLY A 131 -3.83 -18.42 -7.01
CA GLY A 131 -4.91 -19.05 -7.78
C GLY A 131 -5.88 -18.08 -8.45
N TYR A 132 -5.45 -16.85 -8.78
CA TYR A 132 -6.29 -15.88 -9.50
C TYR A 132 -5.77 -15.54 -10.91
N GLU A 133 -4.82 -16.31 -11.43
CA GLU A 133 -4.33 -16.19 -12.82
C GLU A 133 -5.40 -16.49 -13.88
N SER A 134 -6.32 -17.41 -13.57
CA SER A 134 -7.31 -17.94 -14.51
C SER A 134 -8.58 -17.12 -14.56
N GLN A 135 -8.69 -16.07 -13.74
CA GLN A 135 -9.75 -15.07 -13.89
C GLN A 135 -9.41 -14.21 -15.10
N ARG A 136 -9.45 -14.83 -16.29
CA ARG A 136 -9.67 -14.15 -17.56
C ARG A 136 -11.11 -13.69 -17.53
N PHE A 137 -11.30 -12.38 -17.53
CA PHE A 137 -12.63 -11.83 -17.49
C PHE A 137 -13.21 -11.99 -18.89
N ASP A 138 -14.40 -12.55 -18.96
CA ASP A 138 -15.13 -12.65 -20.21
C ASP A 138 -15.89 -11.34 -20.44
N PRO A 139 -15.55 -10.56 -21.50
CA PRO A 139 -16.33 -9.40 -21.90
C PRO A 139 -17.65 -9.79 -22.59
N GLU A 140 -18.17 -11.02 -22.49
CA GLU A 140 -19.44 -11.37 -23.14
C GLU A 140 -20.49 -12.02 -22.24
N SER A 141 -20.21 -12.26 -20.95
CA SER A 141 -21.23 -12.77 -20.02
C SER A 141 -22.17 -11.66 -19.49
N SER A 142 -22.90 -11.02 -20.41
CA SER A 142 -24.07 -10.21 -20.09
C SER A 142 -25.26 -11.13 -19.85
N ASP A 143 -25.38 -11.65 -18.64
CA ASP A 143 -26.66 -12.17 -18.17
C ASP A 143 -27.39 -11.07 -17.38
N VAL A 144 -28.61 -10.80 -17.81
CA VAL A 144 -29.33 -9.55 -17.63
C VAL A 144 -29.97 -9.52 -16.23
N GLY A 145 -29.48 -8.66 -15.34
CA GLY A 145 -30.22 -8.36 -14.10
C GLY A 145 -29.46 -7.78 -12.92
N THR A 146 -28.12 -7.78 -12.92
CA THR A 146 -27.32 -7.07 -11.91
C THR A 146 -26.60 -5.89 -12.55
N PRO A 147 -26.45 -4.73 -11.89
CA PRO A 147 -25.65 -3.63 -12.41
C PRO A 147 -24.17 -4.07 -12.44
N GLN A 148 -23.77 -4.76 -13.50
CA GLN A 148 -22.39 -5.09 -13.78
C GLN A 148 -21.70 -3.79 -14.18
N VAL A 149 -20.85 -3.31 -13.29
CA VAL A 149 -20.00 -2.15 -13.49
C VAL A 149 -19.09 -2.43 -14.69
N ALA A 150 -19.29 -1.69 -15.77
CA ALA A 150 -18.44 -1.73 -16.96
C ALA A 150 -17.03 -1.18 -16.66
N GLY A 151 -16.21 -1.95 -15.94
CA GLY A 151 -14.78 -1.70 -15.70
C GLY A 151 -13.87 -2.39 -16.72
N ARG A 152 -14.28 -2.43 -17.99
CA ARG A 152 -13.77 -3.36 -19.02
C ARG A 152 -12.35 -3.13 -19.56
N ALA A 153 -11.62 -2.08 -19.15
CA ALA A 153 -10.39 -1.71 -19.86
C ALA A 153 -9.08 -1.70 -19.03
N ALA A 154 -9.12 -1.60 -17.70
CA ALA A 154 -7.92 -1.23 -16.95
C ALA A 154 -7.13 -2.39 -16.30
N TRP A 155 -7.76 -3.53 -16.01
CA TRP A 155 -7.11 -4.64 -15.30
C TRP A 155 -6.33 -5.58 -16.23
N ALA A 156 -6.59 -5.53 -17.54
CA ALA A 156 -6.00 -6.45 -18.53
C ALA A 156 -4.54 -6.12 -18.88
N THR A 157 -3.93 -5.09 -18.28
CA THR A 157 -2.58 -4.64 -18.65
C THR A 157 -1.50 -4.91 -17.60
N SER A 158 -1.83 -5.16 -16.33
CA SER A 158 -0.80 -5.53 -15.33
C SER A 158 -1.36 -6.24 -14.08
N PRO A 159 -0.61 -7.19 -13.49
CA PRO A 159 -1.00 -7.84 -12.24
C PRO A 159 -0.98 -6.88 -11.02
N PRO A 160 -1.78 -7.15 -9.97
CA PRO A 160 -1.91 -6.28 -8.81
C PRO A 160 -0.59 -6.12 -8.04
N HIS A 161 -0.41 -4.94 -7.43
CA HIS A 161 0.78 -4.60 -6.64
C HIS A 161 0.63 -4.97 -5.17
N VAL A 162 -0.60 -5.10 -4.66
CA VAL A 162 -0.87 -5.68 -3.34
C VAL A 162 -2.06 -6.62 -3.47
N VAL A 163 -1.97 -7.77 -2.82
CA VAL A 163 -3.08 -8.72 -2.71
C VAL A 163 -3.40 -8.94 -1.26
N GLY A 164 -4.59 -8.49 -0.85
CA GLY A 164 -5.08 -8.58 0.51
C GLY A 164 -6.05 -9.74 0.70
N LEU A 165 -6.05 -10.30 1.89
CA LEU A 165 -7.02 -11.26 2.40
C LEU A 165 -7.60 -10.70 3.69
N ASN A 166 -8.92 -10.57 3.74
CA ASN A 166 -9.66 -10.40 4.97
C ASN A 166 -10.17 -11.78 5.41
N ALA A 167 -9.76 -12.24 6.58
CA ALA A 167 -10.17 -13.51 7.18
C ALA A 167 -11.08 -13.25 8.38
N HIS A 168 -12.33 -13.67 8.28
CA HIS A 168 -13.37 -13.42 9.26
C HIS A 168 -13.44 -14.53 10.32
N GLN A 169 -13.95 -14.18 11.50
CA GLN A 169 -14.11 -15.10 12.62
C GLN A 169 -15.06 -16.28 12.31
N ASP A 170 -16.04 -16.06 11.43
CA ASP A 170 -16.97 -17.10 10.94
C ASP A 170 -16.36 -18.01 9.86
N GLY A 171 -15.10 -17.80 9.49
CA GLY A 171 -14.40 -18.52 8.44
C GLY A 171 -14.61 -17.97 7.04
N ALA A 172 -15.43 -16.92 6.86
CA ALA A 172 -15.55 -16.24 5.58
C ALA A 172 -14.24 -15.54 5.21
N GLN A 173 -13.99 -15.41 3.90
CA GLN A 173 -12.80 -14.75 3.39
C GLN A 173 -13.12 -13.85 2.21
N VAL A 174 -12.43 -12.71 2.13
CA VAL A 174 -12.52 -11.77 1.02
C VAL A 174 -11.13 -11.45 0.52
N ILE A 175 -10.85 -11.82 -0.73
CA ILE A 175 -9.62 -11.45 -1.42
C ILE A 175 -9.80 -10.06 -2.05
N LYS A 176 -8.77 -9.23 -1.94
CA LYS A 176 -8.72 -7.87 -2.47
C LYS A 176 -7.51 -7.70 -3.37
N LEU A 177 -7.75 -7.13 -4.54
CA LEU A 177 -6.70 -6.81 -5.49
C LEU A 177 -6.52 -5.30 -5.53
N TYR A 178 -5.28 -4.83 -5.34
CA TYR A 178 -4.94 -3.42 -5.39
C TYR A 178 -4.11 -3.15 -6.64
N HIS A 179 -4.51 -2.15 -7.42
CA HIS A 179 -3.82 -1.68 -8.62
C HIS A 179 -3.39 -0.24 -8.43
N GLN A 180 -2.16 0.06 -8.80
CA GLN A 180 -1.57 1.36 -8.64
C GLN A 180 -1.58 2.07 -9.98
N HIS A 181 -1.84 3.37 -9.94
CA HIS A 181 -1.89 4.21 -11.13
C HIS A 181 -1.17 5.52 -10.84
N ARG A 182 -0.29 5.91 -11.76
CA ARG A 182 0.41 7.20 -11.70
C ARG A 182 -0.55 8.38 -11.86
N ALA A 183 -1.49 8.24 -12.80
CA ALA A 183 -2.56 9.22 -13.03
C ALA A 183 -3.87 8.75 -12.39
N ARG A 184 -4.82 9.67 -12.26
CA ARG A 184 -6.16 9.33 -11.78
C ARG A 184 -6.77 8.26 -12.70
N PRO A 185 -7.24 7.14 -12.15
CA PRO A 185 -7.76 6.05 -12.95
C PRO A 185 -9.09 6.44 -13.61
N GLU A 186 -9.27 6.03 -14.86
CA GLU A 186 -10.56 6.09 -15.54
C GLU A 186 -11.42 4.91 -15.06
N ILE A 187 -12.40 5.21 -14.21
CA ILE A 187 -13.29 4.21 -13.62
C ILE A 187 -14.74 4.55 -13.92
N ALA A 188 -15.58 3.52 -14.02
CA ALA A 188 -17.00 3.65 -14.39
C ALA A 188 -17.89 4.29 -13.32
N VAL A 189 -17.34 4.66 -12.16
CA VAL A 189 -18.09 5.34 -11.09
C VAL A 189 -17.74 6.81 -11.05
N THR A 190 -18.75 7.65 -10.82
CA THR A 190 -18.53 9.07 -10.60
C THR A 190 -17.88 9.28 -9.24
N LEU A 191 -16.60 9.67 -9.26
CA LEU A 191 -15.90 10.13 -8.07
C LEU A 191 -16.45 11.51 -7.63
N PRO A 192 -16.51 11.79 -6.31
CA PRO A 192 -16.85 13.12 -5.81
C PRO A 192 -15.88 14.21 -6.31
N SER A 193 -16.35 15.45 -6.42
CA SER A 193 -15.54 16.65 -6.80
C SER A 193 -14.24 16.72 -6.02
N ALA A 194 -14.34 16.70 -4.68
CA ALA A 194 -13.20 16.75 -3.76
C ALA A 194 -12.08 15.79 -4.13
N LEU A 195 -12.43 14.55 -4.52
CA LEU A 195 -11.46 13.54 -4.91
C LEU A 195 -11.00 13.75 -6.35
N ARG A 196 -11.91 14.07 -7.29
CA ARG A 196 -11.55 14.29 -8.70
C ARG A 196 -10.55 15.42 -8.89
N GLU A 197 -10.64 16.46 -8.08
CA GLU A 197 -9.84 17.68 -8.18
C GLU A 197 -8.45 17.56 -7.52
N LEU A 198 -8.14 16.42 -6.89
CA LEU A 198 -6.81 16.13 -6.35
C LEU A 198 -5.79 15.92 -7.47
N THR A 199 -5.26 17.01 -7.99
CA THR A 199 -4.15 17.02 -8.96
C THR A 199 -2.79 16.78 -8.31
N GLY A 200 -2.72 16.88 -6.97
CA GLY A 200 -1.50 16.78 -6.18
C GLY A 200 -1.20 15.40 -5.56
N ALA A 201 -1.98 14.36 -5.84
CA ALA A 201 -1.72 13.03 -5.26
C ALA A 201 -0.37 12.44 -5.74
N SER A 202 0.34 11.71 -4.87
CA SER A 202 1.59 11.00 -5.23
C SER A 202 1.35 9.68 -5.96
N GLY A 203 0.10 9.26 -6.01
CA GLY A 203 -0.39 8.18 -6.83
C GLY A 203 -1.81 7.80 -6.43
N TRP A 204 -2.42 6.99 -7.28
CA TRP A 204 -3.77 6.48 -7.11
C TRP A 204 -3.73 4.97 -6.91
N VAL A 205 -4.60 4.46 -6.06
CA VAL A 205 -4.79 3.02 -5.90
C VAL A 205 -6.25 2.68 -6.08
N VAL A 206 -6.54 1.70 -6.93
CA VAL A 206 -7.89 1.12 -7.07
C VAL A 206 -7.89 -0.23 -6.40
N SER A 207 -8.83 -0.43 -5.47
CA SER A 207 -9.06 -1.72 -4.81
C SER A 207 -10.32 -2.37 -5.34
N HIS A 208 -10.21 -3.67 -5.60
CA HIS A 208 -11.32 -4.52 -5.99
C HIS A 208 -11.48 -5.67 -5.01
N ASP A 209 -12.71 -6.13 -4.79
CA ASP A 209 -12.97 -7.44 -4.19
C ASP A 209 -12.99 -8.49 -5.30
N LEU A 210 -12.35 -9.63 -5.06
CA LEU A 210 -12.42 -10.81 -5.91
C LEU A 210 -13.72 -11.57 -5.60
N THR A 211 -14.58 -11.74 -6.61
CA THR A 211 -15.87 -12.44 -6.49
C THR A 211 -15.88 -13.69 -7.40
N PRO A 212 -16.85 -14.60 -7.22
CA PRO A 212 -17.02 -15.74 -8.13
C PRO A 212 -17.26 -15.34 -9.59
N THR A 213 -17.79 -14.13 -9.81
CA THR A 213 -18.16 -13.60 -11.13
C THR A 213 -17.13 -12.62 -11.70
N GLY A 214 -15.99 -12.43 -11.03
CA GLY A 214 -14.94 -11.48 -11.41
C GLY A 214 -14.70 -10.41 -10.34
N LEU A 215 -14.22 -9.24 -10.74
CA LEU A 215 -13.90 -8.16 -9.80
C LEU A 215 -15.03 -7.16 -9.58
N ALA A 216 -15.24 -6.80 -8.32
CA ALA A 216 -16.12 -5.69 -7.94
C ALA A 216 -15.28 -4.51 -7.43
N LEU A 217 -15.50 -3.32 -8.00
CA LEU A 217 -14.86 -2.10 -7.51
C LEU A 217 -15.23 -1.89 -6.03
N ARG A 218 -14.22 -1.76 -5.18
CA ARG A 218 -14.38 -1.58 -3.74
C ARG A 218 -14.15 -0.15 -3.31
N ALA A 219 -13.00 0.41 -3.69
CA ALA A 219 -12.58 1.72 -3.23
C ALA A 219 -11.48 2.29 -4.14
N VAL A 220 -11.34 3.62 -4.09
CA VAL A 220 -10.29 4.38 -4.78
C VAL A 220 -9.55 5.19 -3.74
N PHE A 221 -8.23 5.17 -3.79
CA PHE A 221 -7.38 5.85 -2.82
C PHE A 221 -6.46 6.84 -3.51
N ALA A 222 -6.28 8.00 -2.88
CA ALA A 222 -5.30 9.01 -3.24
C ALA A 222 -4.25 9.09 -2.13
N ALA A 223 -2.98 8.85 -2.47
CA ALA A 223 -1.88 8.99 -1.51
C ALA A 223 -1.35 10.44 -1.48
N THR A 224 -0.91 10.87 -0.30
CA THR A 224 -0.38 12.21 -0.08
C THR A 224 0.99 12.36 -0.72
N ARG A 225 1.14 13.34 -1.62
CA ARG A 225 2.44 13.80 -2.10
C ARG A 225 3.02 14.81 -1.13
N HIS A 226 4.35 14.88 -1.08
CA HIS A 226 5.03 16.00 -0.42
C HIS A 226 4.45 17.33 -0.91
N GLN A 227 4.24 18.29 0.01
CA GLN A 227 3.59 19.60 -0.20
C GLN A 227 2.10 19.62 -0.56
N ASN A 228 1.44 18.47 -0.77
CA ASN A 228 0.01 18.42 -1.10
C ASN A 228 -0.86 17.89 0.05
N GLN A 229 -0.35 18.00 1.28
CA GLN A 229 -1.08 17.61 2.50
C GLN A 229 -2.35 18.42 2.67
N GLU A 230 -2.26 19.74 2.52
CA GLU A 230 -3.40 20.65 2.66
C GLU A 230 -4.54 20.31 1.70
N ALA A 231 -4.21 19.99 0.43
CA ALA A 231 -5.21 19.60 -0.56
C ALA A 231 -5.92 18.29 -0.17
N LEU A 232 -5.17 17.31 0.34
CA LEU A 232 -5.76 16.04 0.77
C LEU A 232 -6.62 16.19 2.04
N GLU A 233 -6.19 17.03 2.98
CA GLU A 233 -6.94 17.32 4.20
C GLU A 233 -8.18 18.18 3.93
N ALA A 234 -8.12 19.10 2.97
CA ALA A 234 -9.29 19.82 2.47
C ALA A 234 -10.30 18.86 1.84
N ALA A 235 -9.85 17.93 0.98
CA ALA A 235 -10.70 16.90 0.41
C ALA A 235 -11.28 15.96 1.50
N CYS A 236 -10.51 15.64 2.54
CA CYS A 236 -11.01 14.93 3.72
C CYS A 236 -12.15 15.71 4.39
N GLY A 237 -11.99 17.03 4.58
CA GLY A 237 -13.01 17.91 5.14
C GLY A 237 -14.31 17.89 4.33
N GLU A 238 -14.22 18.06 3.02
CA GLU A 238 -15.39 18.06 2.12
C GLU A 238 -16.10 16.69 2.12
N LEU A 239 -15.34 15.59 2.06
CA LEU A 239 -15.92 14.24 1.96
C LEU A 239 -16.49 13.71 3.28
N THR A 240 -15.93 14.12 4.41
CA THR A 240 -16.34 13.62 5.73
C THR A 240 -17.24 14.59 6.49
N GLY A 241 -17.29 15.86 6.08
CA GLY A 241 -17.91 16.95 6.82
C GLY A 241 -17.11 17.43 8.03
N GLN A 242 -15.89 16.93 8.24
CA GLN A 242 -15.06 17.23 9.40
C GLN A 242 -13.58 17.42 9.01
N PRO A 243 -12.86 18.41 9.57
CA PRO A 243 -11.44 18.57 9.29
C PRO A 243 -10.64 17.37 9.82
N PHE A 244 -9.51 17.07 9.18
CA PHE A 244 -8.64 15.96 9.60
C PHE A 244 -8.18 16.10 11.05
N SER A 245 -7.91 17.32 11.53
CA SER A 245 -7.53 17.59 12.92
C SER A 245 -8.55 17.12 13.95
N ALA A 246 -9.85 17.20 13.66
CA ALA A 246 -10.90 16.66 14.52
C ALA A 246 -10.93 15.13 14.48
N LEU A 247 -10.68 14.56 13.31
CA LEU A 247 -10.67 13.12 13.08
C LEU A 247 -9.40 12.42 13.61
N ALA A 248 -8.29 13.16 13.73
CA ALA A 248 -7.00 12.66 14.19
C ALA A 248 -7.06 12.05 15.59
N ALA A 249 -7.93 12.58 16.47
CA ALA A 249 -8.12 12.08 17.83
C ALA A 249 -8.71 10.65 17.88
N HIS A 250 -9.31 10.16 16.79
CA HIS A 250 -9.86 8.81 16.71
C HIS A 250 -8.83 7.75 16.30
N PHE A 251 -7.61 8.16 15.92
CA PHE A 251 -6.55 7.21 15.65
C PHE A 251 -6.01 6.62 16.96
N PRO A 252 -5.51 5.37 16.93
CA PRO A 252 -5.03 4.70 18.14
C PRO A 252 -3.80 5.38 18.74
N PHE A 253 -3.00 6.09 17.96
CA PHE A 253 -1.84 6.85 18.42
C PHE A 253 -1.89 8.27 17.88
N PRO A 254 -1.10 9.21 18.45
CA PRO A 254 -0.92 10.54 17.88
C PRO A 254 -0.45 10.43 16.42
N VAL A 255 -1.10 11.19 15.52
CA VAL A 255 -0.78 11.27 14.10
C VAL A 255 -0.62 12.74 13.71
N ASP A 256 0.29 13.02 12.77
CA ASP A 256 0.55 14.41 12.34
C ASP A 256 -0.17 14.74 11.04
N THR A 257 -0.14 13.83 10.06
CA THR A 257 -0.59 14.11 8.69
C THR A 257 -1.35 12.93 8.11
N LEU A 258 -2.36 13.24 7.30
CA LEU A 258 -3.07 12.25 6.51
C LEU A 258 -2.12 11.66 5.46
N ARG A 259 -2.03 10.33 5.39
CA ARG A 259 -1.15 9.60 4.44
C ARG A 259 -1.86 9.21 3.16
N GLN A 260 -3.12 8.82 3.30
CA GLN A 260 -3.92 8.36 2.19
C GLN A 260 -5.39 8.59 2.51
N LEU A 261 -6.14 9.00 1.49
CA LEU A 261 -7.57 9.20 1.51
C LEU A 261 -8.21 8.16 0.60
N GLY A 262 -9.03 7.29 1.16
CA GLY A 262 -9.83 6.30 0.44
C GLY A 262 -11.28 6.71 0.34
N TRP A 263 -11.86 6.59 -0.85
CA TRP A 263 -13.29 6.77 -1.07
C TRP A 263 -13.94 5.48 -1.55
N SER A 264 -15.16 5.25 -1.08
CA SER A 264 -16.07 4.23 -1.59
C SER A 264 -17.52 4.74 -1.48
N PRO A 265 -18.49 4.12 -2.14
CA PRO A 265 -19.91 4.43 -1.93
C PRO A 265 -20.38 4.24 -0.48
N ARG A 266 -19.63 3.50 0.34
CA ARG A 266 -19.93 3.23 1.75
C ARG A 266 -19.25 4.20 2.72
N GLY A 267 -18.57 5.22 2.22
CA GLY A 267 -17.89 6.24 3.00
C GLY A 267 -16.40 6.34 2.71
N VAL A 268 -15.73 7.11 3.57
CA VAL A 268 -14.34 7.55 3.44
C VAL A 268 -13.45 6.75 4.38
N THR A 269 -12.26 6.37 3.98
CA THR A 269 -11.24 5.77 4.85
C THR A 269 -10.02 6.68 4.91
N LEU A 270 -9.55 6.99 6.10
CA LEU A 270 -8.38 7.84 6.33
C LEU A 270 -7.26 6.99 6.89
N TYR A 271 -6.06 7.08 6.29
CA TYR A 271 -4.88 6.34 6.74
C TYR A 271 -3.85 7.30 7.30
N ALA A 272 -3.22 6.93 8.40
CA ALA A 272 -2.15 7.71 9.02
C ALA A 272 -1.15 6.81 9.74
N LYS A 273 0.10 7.27 9.80
CA LYS A 273 1.18 6.63 10.57
C LYS A 273 1.45 7.41 11.85
N PRO A 274 2.11 6.82 12.86
CA PRO A 274 2.43 7.53 14.09
C PRO A 274 3.18 8.85 13.85
N ALA A 275 2.94 9.85 14.70
CA ALA A 275 3.56 11.16 14.61
C ALA A 275 5.10 11.09 14.48
N GLY A 276 5.67 11.89 13.59
CA GLY A 276 7.11 11.93 13.32
C GLY A 276 7.68 10.70 12.61
N THR A 277 6.84 9.76 12.16
CA THR A 277 7.29 8.58 11.37
C THR A 277 6.90 8.68 9.89
N ALA A 278 5.94 9.55 9.56
CA ALA A 278 5.39 9.71 8.24
C ALA A 278 6.18 10.76 7.43
N HIS A 279 6.89 10.33 6.39
CA HIS A 279 7.38 11.24 5.35
C HIS A 279 6.53 11.05 4.09
N PRO A 280 5.82 12.10 3.60
CA PRO A 280 5.10 12.02 2.33
C PRO A 280 5.97 11.42 1.23
N VAL A 281 5.42 10.48 0.49
CA VAL A 281 6.13 9.83 -0.62
C VAL A 281 5.98 10.71 -1.85
N HIS A 282 7.05 10.92 -2.62
CA HIS A 282 6.96 11.70 -3.87
C HIS A 282 6.36 10.88 -4.99
N ALA A 283 6.67 9.58 -5.00
CA ALA A 283 6.13 8.62 -5.94
C ALA A 283 5.80 7.32 -5.22
N LEU A 284 4.67 6.72 -5.59
CA LEU A 284 4.36 5.34 -5.20
C LEU A 284 5.01 4.31 -6.15
N GLU A 285 5.30 4.67 -7.40
CA GLU A 285 5.92 3.78 -8.39
C GLU A 285 7.42 4.08 -8.54
N PRO A 286 8.26 3.06 -8.71
CA PRO A 286 9.64 3.28 -9.11
C PRO A 286 9.71 3.87 -10.53
N ALA A 287 10.66 4.77 -10.78
CA ALA A 287 10.96 5.30 -12.11
C ALA A 287 11.49 4.21 -13.06
N ALA A 288 12.18 3.21 -12.50
CA ALA A 288 12.61 2.00 -13.21
C ALA A 288 12.83 0.86 -12.21
N VAL A 289 12.65 -0.38 -12.68
CA VAL A 289 13.00 -1.59 -11.93
C VAL A 289 14.15 -2.29 -12.64
N PHE A 290 15.14 -2.73 -11.87
CA PHE A 290 16.34 -3.39 -12.37
C PHE A 290 16.50 -4.77 -11.72
N SER A 291 17.14 -5.70 -12.43
CA SER A 291 17.46 -7.02 -11.91
C SER A 291 18.91 -7.42 -12.19
N ALA A 292 19.52 -8.15 -11.27
CA ALA A 292 20.83 -8.78 -11.41
C ALA A 292 20.80 -10.17 -10.73
N GLY A 293 20.60 -11.22 -11.53
CA GLY A 293 20.38 -12.56 -10.99
C GLY A 293 19.06 -12.65 -10.22
N ALA A 294 19.12 -13.02 -8.94
CA ALA A 294 17.94 -13.09 -8.05
C ALA A 294 17.57 -11.74 -7.41
N VAL A 295 18.42 -10.72 -7.56
CA VAL A 295 18.21 -9.40 -6.97
C VAL A 295 17.35 -8.56 -7.89
N GLU A 296 16.37 -7.87 -7.32
CA GLU A 296 15.54 -6.90 -8.02
C GLU A 296 15.36 -5.64 -7.18
N VAL A 297 15.51 -4.48 -7.82
CA VAL A 297 15.57 -3.19 -7.16
C VAL A 297 14.72 -2.17 -7.92
N GLY A 298 13.83 -1.49 -7.18
CA GLY A 298 13.12 -0.31 -7.67
C GLY A 298 13.94 0.97 -7.44
N LEU A 299 14.15 1.76 -8.49
CA LEU A 299 14.75 3.10 -8.41
C LEU A 299 13.65 4.15 -8.30
N PHE A 300 13.70 4.95 -7.23
CA PHE A 300 12.85 6.11 -7.02
C PHE A 300 13.68 7.38 -7.22
N ILE A 301 13.12 8.32 -7.98
CA ILE A 301 13.75 9.62 -8.27
C ILE A 301 12.81 10.71 -7.76
N GLU A 302 13.30 11.52 -6.83
CA GLU A 302 12.51 12.51 -6.10
C GLU A 302 13.25 13.86 -6.05
N PRO A 303 12.60 15.01 -5.84
CA PRO A 303 13.29 16.28 -5.64
C PRO A 303 14.19 16.25 -4.39
N SER A 304 15.45 16.71 -4.53
CA SER A 304 16.48 16.58 -3.48
C SER A 304 16.09 17.28 -2.18
N GLU A 305 15.47 18.46 -2.28
CA GLU A 305 15.01 19.30 -1.17
C GLU A 305 13.91 18.68 -0.30
N HIS A 306 13.32 17.56 -0.72
CA HIS A 306 12.15 16.96 -0.07
C HIS A 306 12.33 15.49 0.31
N THR A 307 13.54 14.97 0.13
CA THR A 307 13.84 13.56 0.40
C THR A 307 15.01 13.54 1.38
N PRO A 308 14.76 13.54 2.70
CA PRO A 308 15.83 13.63 3.70
C PRO A 308 16.73 12.39 3.68
N ARG A 309 16.19 11.23 3.29
CA ARG A 309 16.90 9.96 3.17
C ARG A 309 17.00 9.58 1.70
N ALA A 310 18.22 9.59 1.17
CA ALA A 310 18.53 9.20 -0.20
C ALA A 310 19.79 8.33 -0.21
N TYR A 311 19.87 7.38 -1.13
CA TYR A 311 21.10 6.63 -1.37
C TYR A 311 22.15 7.53 -2.03
N LEU A 312 21.72 8.31 -3.02
CA LEU A 312 22.55 9.27 -3.75
C LEU A 312 21.78 10.56 -4.03
N ARG A 313 22.50 11.63 -4.33
CA ARG A 313 21.93 12.92 -4.72
C ARG A 313 22.64 13.46 -5.96
N THR A 314 21.86 14.06 -6.84
CA THR A 314 22.30 14.97 -7.90
C THR A 314 22.01 16.41 -7.48
N ARG A 315 22.14 17.38 -8.40
CA ARG A 315 21.88 18.79 -8.09
C ARG A 315 20.41 19.02 -7.71
N ALA A 316 19.48 18.43 -8.44
CA ALA A 316 18.04 18.65 -8.24
C ALA A 316 17.30 17.44 -7.67
N HIS A 317 17.87 16.24 -7.71
CA HIS A 317 17.16 15.02 -7.33
C HIS A 317 17.88 14.17 -6.27
N ALA A 318 17.09 13.46 -5.50
CA ALA A 318 17.47 12.37 -4.61
C ALA A 318 17.11 11.04 -5.28
N LEU A 319 18.03 10.07 -5.21
CA LEU A 319 17.85 8.73 -5.72
C LEU A 319 17.78 7.76 -4.54
N SER A 320 16.72 6.96 -4.50
CA SER A 320 16.50 5.94 -3.49
C SER A 320 16.27 4.60 -4.15
N PHE A 321 16.93 3.56 -3.63
CA PHE A 321 16.83 2.19 -4.13
C PHE A 321 16.07 1.36 -3.11
N ARG A 322 15.03 0.65 -3.56
CA ARG A 322 14.29 -0.28 -2.72
C ARG A 322 14.55 -1.71 -3.20
N ALA A 323 15.31 -2.37 -2.34
CA ALA A 323 15.79 -3.74 -2.40
C ALA A 323 14.76 -4.73 -1.84
N ARG A 324 14.61 -5.91 -2.47
CA ARG A 324 13.76 -6.98 -1.93
C ARG A 324 14.46 -7.83 -0.85
N SER A 325 15.79 -8.03 -0.96
CA SER A 325 16.57 -8.78 0.03
C SER A 325 17.56 -7.89 0.77
N ALA A 326 17.70 -8.06 2.08
CA ALA A 326 18.73 -7.37 2.86
C ALA A 326 20.16 -7.86 2.54
N GLU A 327 20.29 -9.02 1.89
CA GLU A 327 21.56 -9.62 1.45
C GLU A 327 22.01 -9.12 0.07
N GLU A 328 21.73 -7.86 -0.24
CA GLU A 328 22.19 -7.28 -1.50
C GLU A 328 23.67 -6.94 -1.40
N SER A 329 24.43 -7.30 -2.45
CA SER A 329 25.82 -6.89 -2.60
C SER A 329 25.89 -5.37 -2.63
N PRO A 330 26.41 -4.70 -1.58
CA PRO A 330 26.47 -3.24 -1.53
C PRO A 330 27.23 -2.66 -2.72
N THR A 331 28.18 -3.43 -3.26
CA THR A 331 28.95 -3.10 -4.46
C THR A 331 28.07 -3.05 -5.71
N LEU A 332 27.17 -4.01 -5.92
CA LEU A 332 26.28 -4.00 -7.10
C LEU A 332 25.30 -2.83 -7.07
N LEU A 333 24.73 -2.54 -5.90
CA LEU A 333 23.88 -1.36 -5.69
C LEU A 333 24.66 -0.05 -5.89
N ALA A 334 25.90 0.03 -5.40
CA ALA A 334 26.74 1.21 -5.60
C ALA A 334 27.03 1.47 -7.08
N GLN A 335 27.30 0.43 -7.87
CA GLN A 335 27.50 0.53 -9.31
C GLN A 335 26.24 1.04 -10.04
N LEU A 336 25.07 0.44 -9.76
CA LEU A 336 23.80 0.88 -10.31
C LEU A 336 23.49 2.33 -9.89
N GLY A 337 23.74 2.65 -8.62
CA GLY A 337 23.57 3.99 -8.06
C GLY A 337 24.40 5.04 -8.77
N ALA A 338 25.69 4.79 -8.95
CA ALA A 338 26.59 5.72 -9.64
C ALA A 338 26.17 5.96 -11.09
N TRP A 339 25.81 4.91 -11.82
CA TRP A 339 25.28 5.02 -13.18
C TRP A 339 23.97 5.82 -13.22
N ALA A 340 23.01 5.51 -12.35
CA ALA A 340 21.72 6.19 -12.31
C ALA A 340 21.89 7.69 -11.98
N ALA A 341 22.77 8.02 -11.02
CA ALA A 341 23.07 9.40 -10.68
C ALA A 341 23.70 10.16 -11.85
N ALA A 342 24.58 9.52 -12.63
CA ALA A 342 25.14 10.12 -13.84
C ALA A 342 24.05 10.39 -14.89
N ARG A 343 23.18 9.41 -15.18
CA ARG A 343 22.04 9.58 -16.11
C ARG A 343 21.09 10.70 -15.67
N VAL A 344 20.77 10.78 -14.38
CA VAL A 344 19.92 11.86 -13.84
C VAL A 344 20.61 13.22 -13.96
N SER A 345 21.92 13.30 -13.67
CA SER A 345 22.68 14.55 -13.79
C SER A 345 22.77 15.04 -15.24
N GLU A 346 22.98 14.12 -16.19
CA GLU A 346 22.97 14.42 -17.62
C GLU A 346 21.59 14.95 -18.05
N TRP A 347 20.52 14.29 -17.64
CA TRP A 347 19.15 14.74 -17.90
C TRP A 347 18.84 16.12 -17.29
N GLU A 348 19.30 16.40 -16.07
CA GLU A 348 19.14 17.72 -15.43
C GLU A 348 19.77 18.86 -16.23
N ALA A 349 20.86 18.57 -16.96
CA ALA A 349 21.63 19.52 -17.75
C ALA A 349 21.05 19.75 -19.16
N LEU A 350 20.12 18.92 -19.65
CA LEU A 350 19.54 19.07 -20.98
C LEU A 350 18.58 20.28 -21.08
N PRO A 351 18.78 21.19 -22.06
CA PRO A 351 17.83 22.26 -22.33
C PRO A 351 16.53 21.70 -22.92
N GLY A 352 15.37 22.19 -22.45
CA GLY A 352 14.06 21.71 -22.93
C GLY A 352 13.64 20.32 -22.43
N ARG A 353 14.18 19.90 -21.27
CA ARG A 353 13.97 18.64 -20.54
C ARG A 353 12.86 17.72 -21.07
N ALA A 354 13.25 16.51 -21.48
CA ALA A 354 12.34 15.38 -21.55
C ALA A 354 11.67 15.14 -20.17
N ALA A 355 10.50 14.50 -20.15
CA ALA A 355 9.72 14.30 -18.92
C ALA A 355 10.42 13.42 -17.86
N SER A 356 11.41 12.61 -18.25
CA SER A 356 12.16 11.71 -17.37
C SER A 356 13.55 11.38 -17.92
N PRO A 357 14.53 11.00 -17.05
CA PRO A 357 15.83 10.51 -17.50
C PRO A 357 15.71 9.20 -18.29
N ASP A 358 16.62 8.98 -19.24
CA ASP A 358 16.74 7.68 -19.92
C ASP A 358 17.50 6.69 -19.02
N LEU A 359 16.82 5.59 -18.73
CA LEU A 359 17.28 4.52 -17.84
C LEU A 359 17.26 3.15 -18.56
N SER A 360 17.18 3.13 -19.89
CA SER A 360 17.01 1.93 -20.72
C SER A 360 18.19 0.94 -20.67
N GLU A 361 19.42 1.44 -20.55
CA GLU A 361 20.65 0.64 -20.65
C GLU A 361 21.50 0.69 -19.36
N PRO A 362 21.15 -0.09 -18.33
CA PRO A 362 21.94 -0.17 -17.11
C PRO A 362 23.25 -0.95 -17.32
N PRO A 363 24.28 -0.72 -16.47
CA PRO A 363 25.55 -1.42 -16.57
C PRO A 363 25.41 -2.89 -16.19
N ALA A 364 26.15 -3.78 -16.85
CA ALA A 364 26.22 -5.18 -16.46
C ALA A 364 26.64 -5.33 -14.98
N PRO A 365 26.08 -6.29 -14.23
CA PRO A 365 25.15 -7.35 -14.66
C PRO A 365 23.67 -6.93 -14.67
N TRP A 366 23.35 -5.66 -14.43
CA TRP A 366 21.98 -5.20 -14.32
C TRP A 366 21.24 -5.24 -15.66
N ARG A 367 19.95 -5.55 -15.57
CA ARG A 367 19.00 -5.48 -16.69
C ARG A 367 17.80 -4.67 -16.25
N ARG A 368 17.34 -3.76 -17.11
CA ARG A 368 16.08 -3.05 -16.88
C ARG A 368 14.92 -4.00 -17.13
N LEU A 369 13.98 -4.06 -16.20
CA LEU A 369 12.70 -4.74 -16.39
C LEU A 369 11.71 -3.80 -17.10
N PRO A 370 10.79 -4.33 -17.93
CA PRO A 370 9.76 -3.53 -18.59
C PRO A 370 8.98 -2.65 -17.59
N SER A 371 8.75 -1.38 -17.94
CA SER A 371 7.95 -0.46 -17.11
C SER A 371 6.47 -0.81 -17.21
N THR A 372 5.78 -0.92 -16.07
CA THR A 372 4.34 -1.27 -16.01
C THR A 372 3.40 -0.07 -16.20
N SER A 373 3.93 1.14 -16.34
CA SER A 373 3.13 2.36 -16.43
C SER A 373 3.06 2.88 -17.87
N LYS A 374 1.91 2.68 -18.53
CA LYS A 374 1.42 3.58 -19.58
C LYS A 374 0.38 4.52 -18.99
#